data_AF-A0A1Q2ZUR9-F1
#
_entry.id   AF-A0A1Q2ZUR9-F1
#
_cell.length_a   1.000
_cell.length_b   1.000
_cell.length_c   1.000
_cell.angle_alpha   90.00
_cell.angle_beta   90.00
_cell.angle_gamma   90.00
#
_symmetry.space_group_name_H-M   'P 1'
#
loop_
_entity.id
_entity.type
_entity.pdbx_description
1 polymer ?
#
loop_
_entity_poly.entity_id
_entity_poly.type
_entity_poly.pdbx_seq_one_letter_code
_entity_poly.pdbx_strand_id
1 'polypeptide(L)'
;MTGHLKPINQADKLKPTSRTRRTSSVGKIDLGDTVPGLSASSNSKETRHASKERVRRLSSSNASEINIWQRFWLNYRELSYQHTWVTPLVIMSVVYAGYLVSGDYTPNNPLHMFVTISYQVGETNEYGKGIKDLCFILFYMVFFTFLREFLMDVVIRPLTLKLGVRSNHRIKRMMEQVYAIIYYGVSGPIGLYLMYDSDLWFFETAPMYLTYPDFTNSYKYKWFYLGQASFWAQQAAVLVLQLEKPRKDYPELVFHHIVTLLLIWSSYVFHFTKMGLFVYVTMDISDFWLSLSKTVNYLDHPSTPTVFITFIFHWVYLRHWVNMRILWSVLTEFRTVGDFVLNFATQQYKCWISLPIVFSLIAALQLVNLYWLFLILRILYRLLKDNVRKDERSESESDEEELAQTPTNDESNEAKKEKAL
;
A
#
# COMPACT_ATOMS: atom_id res chain seq x y z
N MET A 1 58.26 59.67 -46.68
CA MET A 1 56.86 59.90 -46.28
C MET A 1 55.99 58.81 -46.90
N THR A 2 56.37 57.52 -46.87
CA THR A 2 56.29 56.56 -45.74
C THR A 2 54.89 56.45 -45.14
N GLY A 3 54.07 55.59 -45.76
CA GLY A 3 52.82 55.11 -45.20
C GLY A 3 53.01 54.04 -44.14
N HIS A 4 51.92 53.67 -43.48
CA HIS A 4 51.62 52.29 -43.10
C HIS A 4 50.21 52.19 -42.53
N LEU A 5 49.53 51.11 -42.94
CA LEU A 5 48.36 50.47 -42.34
C LEU A 5 48.37 50.50 -40.80
N LYS A 6 47.18 50.51 -40.17
CA LYS A 6 47.02 49.90 -38.84
C LYS A 6 45.78 49.00 -38.76
N PRO A 7 45.93 47.77 -38.22
CA PRO A 7 44.92 46.73 -38.23
C PRO A 7 44.05 46.72 -36.97
N ILE A 8 42.99 45.92 -37.08
CA ILE A 8 42.09 45.43 -36.01
C ILE A 8 42.91 44.82 -34.87
N ASN A 9 42.53 45.09 -33.62
CA ASN A 9 42.80 44.15 -32.53
C ASN A 9 41.65 44.08 -31.52
N GLN A 10 41.26 42.84 -31.23
CA GLN A 10 40.29 42.40 -30.24
C GLN A 10 40.93 42.45 -28.84
N ALA A 11 40.33 43.18 -27.90
CA ALA A 11 40.42 42.91 -26.45
C ALA A 11 39.55 43.91 -25.68
N ASP A 12 38.29 43.52 -25.43
CA ASP A 12 37.57 43.79 -24.17
C ASP A 12 36.10 43.37 -24.32
N LYS A 13 35.90 42.06 -24.50
CA LYS A 13 34.66 41.40 -24.11
C LYS A 13 34.83 40.94 -22.66
N LEU A 14 33.82 41.25 -21.84
CA LEU A 14 33.34 40.56 -20.62
C LEU A 14 33.08 41.53 -19.44
N LYS A 15 31.90 42.16 -19.46
CA LYS A 15 31.17 42.52 -18.23
C LYS A 15 29.76 41.94 -18.34
N PRO A 16 29.40 40.88 -17.58
CA PRO A 16 28.01 40.49 -17.47
C PRO A 16 27.27 41.47 -16.56
N THR A 17 26.22 42.06 -17.11
CA THR A 17 25.24 42.91 -16.43
C THR A 17 24.41 42.07 -15.46
N SER A 18 24.39 42.46 -14.18
CA SER A 18 23.58 41.81 -13.15
C SER A 18 22.09 42.09 -13.39
N ARG A 19 21.33 41.08 -13.82
CA ARG A 19 19.87 41.13 -13.80
C ARG A 19 19.38 40.78 -12.39
N THR A 20 18.86 41.77 -11.69
CA THR A 20 18.17 41.66 -10.41
C THR A 20 16.97 40.71 -10.53
N ARG A 21 17.00 39.63 -9.75
CA ARG A 21 15.91 38.64 -9.64
C ARG A 21 14.74 39.30 -8.89
N ARG A 22 13.61 39.51 -9.58
CA ARG A 22 12.36 39.94 -8.91
C ARG A 22 11.93 38.85 -7.93
N THR A 23 11.90 39.21 -6.65
CA THR A 23 11.33 38.43 -5.56
C THR A 23 9.80 38.52 -5.62
N SER A 24 9.10 37.39 -5.79
CA SER A 24 7.67 37.33 -5.50
C SER A 24 7.45 37.31 -3.98
N SER A 25 6.49 38.11 -3.51
CA SER A 25 6.20 38.33 -2.09
C SER A 25 5.24 37.29 -1.51
N VAL A 26 5.46 36.00 -1.78
CA VAL A 26 4.73 34.93 -1.11
C VAL A 26 5.77 33.97 -0.55
N GLY A 27 5.73 33.84 0.78
CA GLY A 27 6.73 33.16 1.58
C GLY A 27 7.10 31.79 1.03
N LYS A 28 8.39 31.49 1.13
CA LYS A 28 8.97 30.19 0.88
C LYS A 28 8.48 29.24 1.99
N ILE A 29 7.26 28.72 1.82
CA ILE A 29 6.71 27.68 2.68
C ILE A 29 7.17 26.36 2.07
N ASP A 30 8.33 25.91 2.56
CA ASP A 30 8.92 24.62 2.25
C ASP A 30 8.23 23.56 3.14
N LEU A 31 7.05 23.11 2.71
CA LEU A 31 6.29 22.01 3.31
C LEU A 31 6.26 20.85 2.32
N GLY A 32 7.26 19.96 2.35
CA GLY A 32 7.09 18.64 1.73
C GLY A 32 8.32 17.83 1.35
N ASP A 33 9.49 18.43 1.11
CA ASP A 33 10.57 17.71 0.42
C ASP A 33 11.63 17.03 1.31
N THR A 34 11.43 16.96 2.63
CA THR A 34 12.46 16.47 3.57
C THR A 34 12.15 15.17 4.30
N VAL A 35 11.19 14.37 3.85
CA VAL A 35 11.02 13.01 4.39
C VAL A 35 11.50 11.98 3.36
N PRO A 36 12.76 11.51 3.44
CA PRO A 36 13.13 10.28 2.77
C PRO A 36 12.24 9.19 3.34
N GLY A 37 11.39 8.57 2.51
CA GLY A 37 10.70 7.34 2.91
C GLY A 37 11.71 6.32 3.45
N LEU A 38 11.28 5.40 4.31
CA LEU A 38 12.18 4.42 4.95
C LEU A 38 13.10 3.68 3.94
N SER A 39 12.62 3.49 2.70
CA SER A 39 13.36 2.88 1.58
C SER A 39 14.27 3.84 0.76
N ALA A 40 14.20 5.14 1.02
CA ALA A 40 15.05 6.19 0.46
C ALA A 40 16.22 6.55 1.39
N SER A 41 16.07 6.31 2.70
CA SER A 41 17.09 6.63 3.72
C SER A 41 18.41 5.84 3.55
N SER A 42 18.37 4.65 2.93
CA SER A 42 19.56 3.78 2.81
C SER A 42 20.57 4.17 1.72
N ASN A 43 20.30 5.21 0.90
CA ASN A 43 21.10 5.46 -0.32
C ASN A 43 21.71 6.86 -0.47
N SER A 44 21.67 7.73 0.54
CA SER A 44 22.46 8.97 0.48
C SER A 44 23.97 8.65 0.52
N LYS A 45 24.76 9.34 -0.31
CA LYS A 45 26.23 9.21 -0.33
C LYS A 45 26.85 9.52 1.03
N GLU A 46 26.25 10.44 1.78
CA GLU A 46 26.67 10.80 3.14
C GLU A 46 26.39 9.66 4.13
N THR A 47 25.22 9.03 4.05
CA THR A 47 24.88 7.86 4.87
C THR A 47 25.85 6.70 4.62
N ARG A 48 26.23 6.49 3.36
CA ARG A 48 27.19 5.45 2.94
C ARG A 48 28.63 5.76 3.34
N HIS A 49 29.00 7.04 3.42
CA HIS A 49 30.29 7.47 3.95
C HIS A 49 30.33 7.28 5.48
N ALA A 50 29.27 7.70 6.17
CA ALA A 50 29.12 7.56 7.61
C ALA A 50 29.08 6.08 8.05
N SER A 51 28.46 5.17 7.29
CA SER A 51 28.51 3.74 7.57
C SER A 51 29.91 3.16 7.42
N LYS A 52 30.61 3.48 6.31
CA LYS A 52 32.01 3.08 6.10
C LYS A 52 32.94 3.59 7.19
N GLU A 53 32.75 4.82 7.65
CA GLU A 53 33.54 5.41 8.73
C GLU A 53 33.27 4.72 10.07
N ARG A 54 32.02 4.32 10.35
CA ARG A 54 31.67 3.53 11.54
C ARG A 54 32.29 2.13 11.52
N VAL A 55 32.21 1.43 10.38
CA VAL A 55 32.85 0.11 10.21
C VAL A 55 34.38 0.22 10.34
N ARG A 56 34.98 1.31 9.84
CA ARG A 56 36.41 1.58 10.02
C ARG A 56 36.77 1.84 11.48
N ARG A 57 35.92 2.53 12.27
CA ARG A 57 36.12 2.69 13.72
C ARG A 57 36.04 1.35 14.46
N LEU A 58 35.14 0.46 14.04
CA LEU A 58 35.03 -0.91 14.56
C LEU A 58 36.28 -1.75 14.28
N SER A 59 36.94 -1.55 13.14
CA SER A 59 38.17 -2.28 12.79
C SER A 59 39.46 -1.63 13.30
N SER A 60 39.44 -0.32 13.60
CA SER A 60 40.64 0.44 14.03
C SER A 60 40.81 0.57 15.53
N SER A 61 39.73 0.46 16.32
CA SER A 61 39.84 0.49 17.79
C SER A 61 40.38 -0.84 18.30
N ASN A 62 41.36 -0.82 19.21
CA ASN A 62 41.82 -2.03 19.91
C ASN A 62 40.61 -2.81 20.44
N ALA A 63 40.56 -4.09 20.10
CA ALA A 63 39.44 -4.98 20.41
C ALA A 63 39.22 -5.20 21.93
N SER A 64 39.99 -4.53 22.80
CA SER A 64 39.89 -4.58 24.26
C SER A 64 39.08 -3.44 24.89
N GLU A 65 38.85 -2.30 24.22
CA GLU A 65 38.22 -1.13 24.87
C GLU A 65 36.74 -0.93 24.56
N ILE A 66 36.23 -1.49 23.46
CA ILE A 66 34.80 -1.39 23.15
C ILE A 66 34.03 -2.46 23.90
N ASN A 67 33.13 -2.03 24.78
CA ASN A 67 32.19 -2.88 25.50
C ASN A 67 31.38 -3.76 24.53
N ILE A 68 31.12 -5.02 24.92
CA ILE A 68 30.36 -5.99 24.13
C ILE A 68 28.99 -5.42 23.71
N TRP A 69 28.32 -4.71 24.62
CA TRP A 69 27.05 -4.02 24.36
C TRP A 69 27.15 -2.92 23.31
N GLN A 70 28.23 -2.15 23.28
CA GLN A 70 28.44 -1.11 22.28
C GLN A 70 28.67 -1.71 20.90
N ARG A 71 29.40 -2.84 20.80
CA ARG A 71 29.57 -3.57 19.54
C ARG A 71 28.25 -4.12 19.03
N PHE A 72 27.49 -4.78 19.91
CA PHE A 72 26.18 -5.31 19.56
C PHE A 72 25.25 -4.21 19.06
N TRP A 73 25.16 -3.09 19.77
CA TRP A 73 24.33 -1.95 19.37
C TRP A 73 24.75 -1.34 18.03
N LEU A 74 26.06 -1.18 17.79
CA LEU A 74 26.58 -0.66 16.53
C LEU A 74 26.29 -1.61 15.37
N ASN A 75 26.45 -2.92 15.56
CA ASN A 75 26.14 -3.94 14.56
C ASN A 75 24.64 -4.02 14.28
N TYR A 76 23.79 -4.04 15.31
CA TYR A 76 22.34 -3.99 15.17
C TYR A 76 21.91 -2.74 14.40
N ARG A 77 22.44 -1.57 14.78
CA ARG A 77 22.11 -0.31 14.12
C ARG A 77 22.50 -0.33 12.64
N GLU A 78 23.70 -0.81 12.30
CA GLU A 78 24.15 -0.89 10.91
C GLU A 78 23.32 -1.90 10.12
N LEU A 79 23.00 -3.05 10.71
CA LEU A 79 22.15 -4.07 10.10
C LEU A 79 20.72 -3.53 9.85
N SER A 80 20.11 -2.85 10.83
CA SER A 80 18.80 -2.21 10.69
C SER A 80 18.80 -1.07 9.66
N TYR A 81 19.93 -0.38 9.46
CA TYR A 81 20.05 0.63 8.39
C TYR A 81 20.13 0.00 7.00
N GLN A 82 20.77 -1.15 6.87
CA GLN A 82 20.89 -1.87 5.60
C GLN A 82 19.61 -2.66 5.26
N HIS A 83 18.95 -3.17 6.29
CA HIS A 83 17.79 -4.06 6.20
C HIS A 83 16.69 -3.57 7.13
N THR A 84 15.71 -2.87 6.55
CA THR A 84 14.55 -2.30 7.25
C THR A 84 13.70 -3.35 7.96
N TRP A 85 13.72 -4.60 7.50
CA TRP A 85 12.98 -5.72 8.12
C TRP A 85 13.54 -6.19 9.47
N VAL A 86 14.78 -5.83 9.81
CA VAL A 86 15.46 -6.32 11.03
C VAL A 86 14.80 -5.77 12.29
N THR A 87 14.43 -4.49 12.30
CA THR A 87 13.81 -3.87 13.49
C THR A 87 12.44 -4.49 13.82
N PRO A 88 11.49 -4.59 12.88
CA PRO A 88 10.25 -5.34 13.09
C PRO A 88 10.47 -6.80 13.52
N LEU A 89 11.45 -7.48 12.92
CA LEU A 89 11.78 -8.86 13.29
C LEU A 89 12.22 -8.97 14.75
N VAL A 90 13.13 -8.10 15.21
CA VAL A 90 13.60 -8.10 16.60
C VAL A 90 12.44 -7.85 17.58
N ILE A 91 11.56 -6.90 17.28
CA ILE A 91 10.38 -6.63 18.12
C ILE A 91 9.51 -7.88 18.23
N MET A 92 9.20 -8.54 17.10
CA MET A 92 8.44 -9.77 17.09
C MET A 92 9.16 -10.89 17.86
N SER A 93 10.44 -11.11 17.61
CA SER A 93 11.24 -12.16 18.26
C SER A 93 11.26 -11.99 19.77
N VAL A 94 11.36 -10.76 20.29
CA VAL A 94 11.30 -10.48 21.73
C VAL A 94 9.95 -10.86 22.32
N VAL A 95 8.84 -10.49 21.67
CA VAL A 95 7.48 -10.81 22.15
C VAL A 95 7.22 -12.31 22.10
N TYR A 96 7.52 -12.98 20.98
CA TYR A 96 7.35 -14.42 20.83
C TYR A 96 8.26 -15.20 21.78
N ALA A 97 9.54 -14.81 21.92
CA ALA A 97 10.44 -15.47 22.87
C ALA A 97 9.95 -15.28 24.31
N GLY A 98 9.52 -14.08 24.70
CA GLY A 98 8.94 -13.84 26.02
C GLY A 98 7.69 -14.69 26.28
N TYR A 99 6.83 -14.83 25.28
CA TYR A 99 5.61 -15.65 25.37
C TYR A 99 5.94 -17.14 25.52
N LEU A 100 6.87 -17.66 24.72
CA LEU A 100 7.29 -19.07 24.77
C LEU A 100 8.07 -19.40 26.05
N VAL A 101 8.96 -18.52 26.51
CA VAL A 101 9.75 -18.70 27.74
C VAL A 101 8.89 -18.61 28.99
N SER A 102 7.81 -17.83 28.96
CA SER A 102 6.84 -17.76 30.07
C SER A 102 6.26 -19.13 30.44
N GLY A 103 6.11 -20.05 29.47
CA GLY A 103 5.50 -21.36 29.68
C GLY A 103 3.98 -21.31 29.93
N ASP A 104 3.42 -20.13 30.17
CA ASP A 104 1.98 -19.88 30.30
C ASP A 104 1.38 -19.40 28.98
N TYR A 105 0.63 -20.28 28.32
CA TYR A 105 -0.10 -20.02 27.07
C TYR A 105 -1.56 -19.64 27.30
N THR A 106 -1.94 -19.30 28.53
CA THR A 106 -3.30 -18.93 28.86
C THR A 106 -3.55 -17.43 28.71
N PRO A 107 -4.81 -16.98 28.67
CA PRO A 107 -5.16 -15.55 28.64
C PRO A 107 -4.68 -14.73 29.84
N ASN A 108 -4.13 -15.36 30.88
CA ASN A 108 -3.54 -14.70 32.03
C ASN A 108 -2.18 -14.07 31.71
N ASN A 109 -1.46 -14.62 30.73
CA ASN A 109 -0.20 -14.06 30.28
C ASN A 109 -0.45 -12.73 29.55
N PRO A 110 0.18 -11.61 29.96
CA PRO A 110 0.01 -10.32 29.30
C PRO A 110 0.46 -10.34 27.83
N LEU A 111 1.32 -11.27 27.42
CA LEU A 111 1.75 -11.41 26.04
C LEU A 111 0.73 -12.16 25.15
N HIS A 112 -0.22 -12.88 25.74
CA HIS A 112 -1.25 -13.63 25.01
C HIS A 112 -2.04 -12.71 24.05
N MET A 113 -2.39 -11.49 24.49
CA MET A 113 -3.16 -10.55 23.67
C MET A 113 -2.46 -10.05 22.40
N PHE A 114 -1.14 -10.22 22.31
CA PHE A 114 -0.37 -9.88 21.10
C PHE A 114 -0.22 -11.09 20.17
N VAL A 115 -0.08 -12.29 20.72
CA VAL A 115 0.26 -13.51 19.96
C VAL A 115 -0.99 -14.24 19.45
N THR A 116 -2.06 -14.27 20.25
CA THR A 116 -3.29 -15.03 19.96
C THR A 116 -4.52 -14.14 20.10
N ILE A 117 -5.61 -14.52 19.43
CA ILE A 117 -6.86 -13.78 19.52
C ILE A 117 -7.46 -13.90 20.94
N SER A 118 -8.03 -12.81 21.44
CA SER A 118 -8.57 -12.72 22.81
C SER A 118 -10.06 -13.04 22.90
N TYR A 119 -10.58 -13.23 24.12
CA TYR A 119 -12.01 -13.37 24.43
C TYR A 119 -12.69 -14.67 23.95
N GLN A 120 -12.06 -15.81 24.20
CA GLN A 120 -12.71 -17.11 23.98
C GLN A 120 -13.95 -17.26 24.89
N VAL A 121 -15.05 -17.77 24.34
CA VAL A 121 -16.30 -17.98 25.06
C VAL A 121 -16.38 -19.42 25.56
N GLY A 122 -16.16 -19.62 26.85
CA GLY A 122 -16.12 -20.95 27.47
C GLY A 122 -15.09 -21.86 26.79
N GLU A 123 -15.47 -23.12 26.54
CA GLU A 123 -14.64 -24.10 25.83
C GLU A 123 -15.01 -24.22 24.34
N THR A 124 -15.76 -23.24 23.80
CA THR A 124 -16.18 -23.25 22.40
C THR A 124 -15.12 -22.64 21.48
N ASN A 125 -15.31 -22.81 20.16
CA ASN A 125 -14.49 -22.15 19.15
C ASN A 125 -14.96 -20.72 18.81
N GLU A 126 -15.82 -20.14 19.65
CA GLU A 126 -16.41 -18.82 19.48
C GLU A 126 -15.66 -17.78 20.32
N TYR A 127 -15.45 -16.60 19.74
CA TYR A 127 -14.70 -15.52 20.33
C TYR A 127 -15.50 -14.23 20.31
N GLY A 128 -15.61 -13.58 21.47
CA GLY A 128 -16.20 -12.25 21.63
C GLY A 128 -15.28 -11.15 21.09
N LYS A 129 -15.62 -9.89 21.36
CA LYS A 129 -14.88 -8.70 20.91
C LYS A 129 -14.49 -7.81 22.10
N GLY A 130 -13.36 -7.13 22.04
CA GLY A 130 -13.01 -6.14 23.07
C GLY A 130 -11.66 -5.45 22.87
N ILE A 131 -11.25 -4.62 23.83
CA ILE A 131 -10.09 -3.72 23.68
C ILE A 131 -8.74 -4.44 23.48
N LYS A 132 -8.54 -5.63 24.06
CA LYS A 132 -7.37 -6.48 23.80
C LYS A 132 -7.16 -6.80 22.32
N ASP A 133 -8.20 -6.79 21.49
CA ASP A 133 -8.08 -7.00 20.05
C ASP A 133 -7.30 -5.85 19.36
N LEU A 134 -7.27 -4.64 19.94
CA LEU A 134 -6.43 -3.55 19.46
C LEU A 134 -4.94 -3.85 19.66
N CYS A 135 -4.58 -4.54 20.75
CA CYS A 135 -3.19 -4.96 21.00
C CYS A 135 -2.74 -5.96 19.94
N PHE A 136 -3.61 -6.93 19.60
CA PHE A 136 -3.40 -7.84 18.49
C PHE A 136 -3.19 -7.08 17.18
N ILE A 137 -4.05 -6.11 16.87
CA ILE A 137 -3.95 -5.30 15.64
C ILE A 137 -2.61 -4.57 15.56
N LEU A 138 -2.22 -3.85 16.62
CA LEU A 138 -0.98 -3.08 16.65
C LEU A 138 0.27 -3.98 16.53
N PHE A 139 0.25 -5.15 17.17
CA PHE A 139 1.35 -6.11 17.03
C PHE A 139 1.41 -6.71 15.62
N TYR A 140 0.26 -7.04 15.03
CA TYR A 140 0.22 -7.57 13.67
C TYR A 140 0.53 -6.50 12.61
N MET A 141 0.38 -5.20 12.89
CA MET A 141 0.95 -4.14 12.05
C MET A 141 2.48 -4.23 11.98
N VAL A 142 3.15 -4.57 13.10
CA VAL A 142 4.60 -4.82 13.11
C VAL A 142 4.93 -6.07 12.29
N PHE A 143 4.12 -7.13 12.42
CA PHE A 143 4.25 -8.34 11.59
C PHE A 143 4.12 -8.03 10.10
N PHE A 144 3.11 -7.26 9.67
CA PHE A 144 2.96 -6.90 8.26
C PHE A 144 4.06 -5.97 7.76
N THR A 145 4.60 -5.11 8.63
CA THR A 145 5.79 -4.31 8.30
C THR A 145 7.01 -5.20 8.09
N PHE A 146 7.25 -6.17 8.98
CA PHE A 146 8.29 -7.19 8.79
C PHE A 146 8.08 -7.94 7.47
N LEU A 147 6.89 -8.50 7.27
CA LEU A 147 6.56 -9.34 6.11
C LEU A 147 6.77 -8.57 4.80
N ARG A 148 6.31 -7.31 4.73
CA ARG A 148 6.49 -6.44 3.57
C ARG A 148 7.97 -6.25 3.23
N GLU A 149 8.74 -5.73 4.18
CA GLU A 149 10.16 -5.42 3.94
C GLU A 149 10.97 -6.69 3.67
N PHE A 150 10.70 -7.79 4.38
CA PHE A 150 11.37 -9.07 4.17
C PHE A 150 11.07 -9.66 2.79
N LEU A 151 9.80 -9.74 2.39
CA LEU A 151 9.44 -10.26 1.07
C LEU A 151 10.02 -9.38 -0.04
N MET A 152 9.90 -8.05 0.08
CA MET A 152 10.42 -7.13 -0.91
C MET A 152 11.96 -7.27 -1.07
N ASP A 153 12.72 -7.18 0.02
CA ASP A 153 14.19 -7.16 -0.07
C ASP A 153 14.83 -8.54 -0.27
N VAL A 154 14.31 -9.58 0.39
CA VAL A 154 14.95 -10.91 0.42
C VAL A 154 14.42 -11.83 -0.67
N VAL A 155 13.12 -11.77 -0.98
CA VAL A 155 12.49 -12.74 -1.90
C VAL A 155 12.28 -12.13 -3.29
N ILE A 156 11.64 -10.96 -3.36
CA ILE A 156 11.16 -10.39 -4.63
C ILE A 156 12.28 -9.68 -5.38
N ARG A 157 13.09 -8.85 -4.70
CA ARG A 157 14.22 -8.14 -5.32
C ARG A 157 15.15 -9.06 -6.14
N PRO A 158 15.66 -10.18 -5.62
CA PRO A 158 16.52 -11.06 -6.43
C PRO A 158 15.77 -11.70 -7.59
N LEU A 159 14.47 -12.01 -7.43
CA LEU A 159 13.64 -12.53 -8.53
C LEU A 159 13.47 -11.48 -9.64
N THR A 160 13.19 -10.23 -9.29
CA THR A 160 13.06 -9.13 -10.26
C THR A 160 14.35 -8.88 -11.03
N LEU A 161 15.52 -9.00 -10.38
CA LEU A 161 16.82 -8.89 -11.03
C LEU A 161 17.09 -10.07 -11.99
N LYS A 162 16.70 -11.29 -11.61
CA LYS A 162 16.79 -12.47 -12.49
C LYS A 162 15.90 -12.35 -13.73
N LEU A 163 14.77 -11.67 -13.62
CA LEU A 163 13.85 -11.37 -14.73
C LEU A 163 14.37 -10.26 -15.66
N GLY A 164 15.59 -9.74 -15.45
CA GLY A 164 16.25 -8.81 -16.37
C GLY A 164 15.81 -7.35 -16.24
N VAL A 165 15.01 -6.99 -15.23
CA VAL A 165 14.56 -5.61 -15.01
C VAL A 165 15.71 -4.76 -14.47
N ARG A 166 16.21 -3.78 -15.23
CA ARG A 166 17.40 -2.97 -14.87
C ARG A 166 17.09 -1.60 -14.25
N SER A 167 15.89 -1.06 -14.46
CA SER A 167 15.53 0.26 -13.92
C SER A 167 15.20 0.20 -12.44
N ASN A 168 15.94 0.93 -11.60
CA ASN A 168 15.70 1.01 -10.15
C ASN A 168 14.26 1.42 -9.80
N HIS A 169 13.66 2.31 -10.61
CA HIS A 169 12.27 2.72 -10.42
C HIS A 169 11.30 1.56 -10.74
N ARG A 170 11.50 0.88 -11.88
CA ARG A 170 10.67 -0.26 -12.30
C ARG A 170 10.77 -1.42 -11.32
N ILE A 171 11.98 -1.69 -10.79
CA ILE A 171 12.22 -2.69 -9.74
C ILE A 171 11.36 -2.39 -8.52
N LYS A 172 11.43 -1.18 -7.96
CA LYS A 172 10.65 -0.81 -6.76
C LYS A 172 9.14 -0.97 -6.98
N ARG A 173 8.62 -0.48 -8.10
CA ARG A 173 7.19 -0.60 -8.45
C ARG A 173 6.76 -2.06 -8.61
N MET A 174 7.57 -2.86 -9.30
CA MET A 174 7.29 -4.29 -9.46
C MET A 174 7.30 -5.00 -8.10
N MET A 175 8.25 -4.69 -7.22
CA MET A 175 8.30 -5.25 -5.87
C MET A 175 7.02 -4.93 -5.08
N GLU A 176 6.54 -3.69 -5.13
CA GLU A 176 5.27 -3.27 -4.49
C GLU A 176 4.07 -4.09 -5.03
N GLN A 177 3.99 -4.29 -6.36
CA GLN A 177 2.89 -5.05 -6.95
C GLN A 177 2.99 -6.55 -6.67
N VAL A 178 4.18 -7.14 -6.68
CA VAL A 178 4.36 -8.57 -6.37
C VAL A 178 4.06 -8.86 -4.91
N TYR A 179 4.44 -7.96 -4.00
CA TYR A 179 4.02 -8.06 -2.59
C TYR A 179 2.49 -8.08 -2.46
N ALA A 180 1.80 -7.18 -3.16
CA ALA A 180 0.34 -7.16 -3.20
C ALA A 180 -0.25 -8.46 -3.79
N ILE A 181 0.33 -9.02 -4.86
CA ILE A 181 -0.08 -10.32 -5.40
C ILE A 181 0.05 -11.44 -4.37
N ILE A 182 1.17 -11.50 -3.63
CA ILE A 182 1.38 -12.52 -2.61
C ILE A 182 0.35 -12.38 -1.49
N TYR A 183 0.13 -11.16 -1.00
CA TYR A 183 -0.82 -10.92 0.07
C TYR A 183 -2.27 -11.24 -0.36
N TYR A 184 -2.76 -10.60 -1.42
CA TYR A 184 -4.12 -10.77 -1.90
C TYR A 184 -4.38 -12.17 -2.48
N GLY A 185 -3.34 -12.83 -2.99
CA GLY A 185 -3.39 -14.22 -3.44
C GLY A 185 -3.58 -15.22 -2.31
N VAL A 186 -3.28 -14.83 -1.06
CA VAL A 186 -3.54 -15.64 0.14
C VAL A 186 -4.82 -15.18 0.84
N SER A 187 -5.00 -13.86 1.04
CA SER A 187 -6.13 -13.32 1.78
C SER A 187 -7.46 -13.48 1.03
N GLY A 188 -7.47 -13.33 -0.30
CA GLY A 188 -8.66 -13.51 -1.13
C GLY A 188 -9.28 -14.91 -1.00
N PRO A 189 -8.52 -15.99 -1.24
CA PRO A 189 -9.01 -17.36 -1.04
C PRO A 189 -9.46 -17.66 0.39
N ILE A 190 -8.74 -17.18 1.41
CA ILE A 190 -9.16 -17.36 2.82
C ILE A 190 -10.50 -16.65 3.06
N GLY A 191 -10.67 -15.42 2.55
CA GLY A 191 -11.92 -14.69 2.65
C GLY A 191 -13.09 -15.39 1.95
N LEU A 192 -12.85 -15.94 0.75
CA LEU A 192 -13.85 -16.76 0.05
C LEU A 192 -14.20 -18.04 0.80
N TYR A 193 -13.22 -18.72 1.39
CA TYR A 193 -13.45 -19.90 2.22
C TYR A 193 -14.30 -19.57 3.46
N LEU A 194 -14.01 -18.46 4.14
CA LEU A 194 -14.82 -18.02 5.28
C LEU A 194 -16.24 -17.63 4.86
N MET A 195 -16.38 -17.01 3.68
CA MET A 195 -17.68 -16.69 3.13
C MET A 195 -18.48 -17.96 2.79
N TYR A 196 -17.82 -19.00 2.27
CA TYR A 196 -18.41 -20.33 2.00
C TYR A 196 -18.80 -21.09 3.27
N ASP A 197 -17.93 -21.06 4.29
CA ASP A 197 -18.15 -21.72 5.59
C ASP A 197 -19.28 -21.04 6.39
N SER A 198 -19.62 -19.80 6.02
CA SER A 198 -20.71 -19.00 6.60
C SER A 198 -21.97 -18.99 5.72
N ASP A 199 -23.04 -18.39 6.22
CA ASP A 199 -24.29 -18.16 5.49
C ASP A 199 -24.20 -17.08 4.40
N LEU A 200 -23.00 -16.58 4.10
CA LEU A 200 -22.75 -15.45 3.21
C LEU A 200 -22.32 -15.85 1.79
N TRP A 201 -22.38 -17.14 1.46
CA TRP A 201 -21.86 -17.66 0.20
C TRP A 201 -22.39 -16.89 -1.02
N PHE A 202 -21.46 -16.55 -1.91
CA PHE A 202 -21.73 -15.82 -3.15
C PHE A 202 -22.49 -14.49 -2.93
N PHE A 203 -22.07 -13.75 -1.91
CA PHE A 203 -22.54 -12.39 -1.59
C PHE A 203 -24.02 -12.31 -1.18
N GLU A 204 -24.56 -13.34 -0.52
CA GLU A 204 -25.94 -13.33 -0.03
C GLU A 204 -26.17 -12.29 1.08
N THR A 205 -27.13 -11.38 0.89
CA THR A 205 -27.22 -10.16 1.70
C THR A 205 -28.13 -10.28 2.92
N ALA A 206 -29.20 -11.07 2.84
CA ALA A 206 -30.17 -11.21 3.93
C ALA A 206 -29.54 -11.64 5.28
N PRO A 207 -28.56 -12.57 5.30
CA PRO A 207 -27.92 -13.00 6.55
C PRO A 207 -27.14 -11.91 7.28
N MET A 208 -26.75 -10.83 6.61
CA MET A 208 -26.08 -9.68 7.25
C MET A 208 -26.99 -8.99 8.28
N TYR A 209 -28.30 -9.08 8.12
CA TYR A 209 -29.27 -8.42 9.01
C TYR A 209 -30.08 -9.40 9.85
N LEU A 210 -30.30 -10.62 9.34
CA LEU A 210 -31.10 -11.64 10.02
C LEU A 210 -30.46 -12.10 11.33
N THR A 211 -29.15 -12.33 11.33
CA THR A 211 -28.40 -12.84 12.49
C THR A 211 -27.70 -11.73 13.27
N TYR A 212 -27.96 -10.46 12.94
CA TYR A 212 -27.35 -9.31 13.60
C TYR A 212 -27.95 -9.13 15.01
N PRO A 213 -27.16 -8.86 16.07
CA PRO A 213 -25.72 -8.57 16.08
C PRO A 213 -24.78 -9.78 16.06
N ASP A 214 -23.65 -9.62 15.37
CA ASP A 214 -22.54 -10.57 15.42
C ASP A 214 -21.72 -10.38 16.73
N PHE A 215 -22.18 -10.96 17.84
CA PHE A 215 -21.49 -10.88 19.14
C PHE A 215 -20.21 -11.71 19.18
N THR A 216 -20.31 -12.95 18.73
CA THR A 216 -19.21 -13.90 18.67
C THR A 216 -18.88 -14.22 17.22
N ASN A 217 -17.64 -14.61 16.99
CA ASN A 217 -17.18 -15.09 15.70
C ASN A 217 -16.33 -16.33 15.93
N SER A 218 -16.39 -17.27 14.99
CA SER A 218 -15.50 -18.42 15.00
C SER A 218 -14.03 -17.97 14.98
N TYR A 219 -13.14 -18.77 15.56
CA TYR A 219 -11.70 -18.47 15.62
C TYR A 219 -11.14 -18.01 14.27
N LYS A 220 -11.42 -18.77 13.20
CA LYS A 220 -10.90 -18.51 11.85
C LYS A 220 -11.39 -17.15 11.33
N TYR A 221 -12.67 -16.86 11.56
CA TYR A 221 -13.29 -15.62 11.12
C TYR A 221 -12.69 -14.43 11.84
N LYS A 222 -12.61 -14.48 13.18
CA LYS A 222 -12.04 -13.40 14.00
C LYS A 222 -10.57 -13.18 13.67
N TRP A 223 -9.79 -14.25 13.55
CA TRP A 223 -8.37 -14.18 13.20
C TRP A 223 -8.15 -13.51 11.84
N PHE A 224 -8.92 -13.90 10.82
CA PHE A 224 -8.86 -13.27 9.50
C PHE A 224 -9.27 -11.80 9.55
N TYR A 225 -10.35 -11.49 10.25
CA TYR A 225 -10.87 -10.13 10.35
C TYR A 225 -9.89 -9.16 11.02
N LEU A 226 -9.29 -9.57 12.14
CA LEU A 226 -8.28 -8.78 12.85
C LEU A 226 -6.97 -8.71 12.05
N GLY A 227 -6.57 -9.80 11.40
CA GLY A 227 -5.42 -9.82 10.49
C GLY A 227 -5.57 -8.81 9.35
N GLN A 228 -6.74 -8.77 8.71
CA GLN A 228 -7.07 -7.78 7.69
C GLN A 228 -7.06 -6.36 8.24
N ALA A 229 -7.69 -6.12 9.40
CA ALA A 229 -7.66 -4.81 10.03
C ALA A 229 -6.22 -4.34 10.31
N SER A 230 -5.34 -5.25 10.73
CA SER A 230 -3.91 -4.99 10.96
C SER A 230 -3.16 -4.64 9.68
N PHE A 231 -3.40 -5.39 8.59
CA PHE A 231 -2.79 -5.10 7.30
C PHE A 231 -3.23 -3.74 6.75
N TRP A 232 -4.53 -3.45 6.77
CA TRP A 232 -5.06 -2.18 6.28
C TRP A 232 -4.62 -0.98 7.14
N ALA A 233 -4.52 -1.15 8.46
CA ALA A 233 -3.95 -0.15 9.35
C ALA A 233 -2.45 0.06 9.07
N GLN A 234 -1.70 -1.02 8.80
CA GLN A 234 -0.29 -0.95 8.41
C GLN A 234 -0.12 -0.21 7.08
N GLN A 235 -0.95 -0.49 6.08
CA GLN A 235 -0.91 0.20 4.80
C GLN A 235 -1.27 1.68 4.91
N ALA A 236 -2.24 2.03 5.76
CA ALA A 236 -2.55 3.42 6.07
C ALA A 236 -1.37 4.14 6.74
N ALA A 237 -0.64 3.47 7.65
CA ALA A 237 0.57 4.04 8.26
C ALA A 237 1.68 4.29 7.21
N VAL A 238 1.89 3.34 6.29
CA VAL A 238 2.84 3.51 5.16
C VAL A 238 2.49 4.74 4.32
N LEU A 239 1.20 4.94 4.06
CA LEU A 239 0.69 6.05 3.26
C LEU A 239 0.82 7.40 3.99
N VAL A 240 0.36 7.49 5.24
CA VAL A 240 0.37 8.74 6.04
C VAL A 240 1.79 9.20 6.33
N LEU A 241 2.71 8.27 6.62
CA LEU A 241 4.12 8.56 6.82
C LEU A 241 4.88 8.82 5.50
N GLN A 242 4.19 8.77 4.36
CA GLN A 242 4.75 8.98 3.02
C GLN A 242 6.01 8.14 2.77
N LEU A 243 6.00 6.89 3.25
CA LEU A 243 7.13 5.99 3.06
C LEU A 243 7.29 5.58 1.58
N GLU A 244 6.22 5.77 0.79
CA GLU A 244 6.20 5.67 -0.66
C GLU A 244 6.02 7.04 -1.31
N LYS A 245 6.66 7.24 -2.48
CA LYS A 245 6.50 8.48 -3.26
C LYS A 245 5.01 8.69 -3.61
N PRO A 246 4.41 9.85 -3.27
CA PRO A 246 3.02 10.15 -3.57
C PRO A 246 2.68 9.95 -5.04
N ARG A 247 1.51 9.34 -5.28
CA ARG A 247 0.97 9.10 -6.62
C ARG A 247 0.16 10.31 -7.09
N LYS A 248 -0.22 10.34 -8.38
CA LYS A 248 -1.05 11.43 -8.92
C LYS A 248 -2.47 11.44 -8.35
N ASP A 249 -2.95 10.28 -7.89
CA ASP A 249 -4.24 10.02 -7.24
C ASP A 249 -4.10 9.95 -5.70
N TYR A 250 -3.09 10.61 -5.13
CA TYR A 250 -2.84 10.58 -3.69
C TYR A 250 -4.03 11.08 -2.85
N PRO A 251 -4.72 12.20 -3.18
CA PRO A 251 -5.88 12.65 -2.41
C PRO A 251 -7.01 11.62 -2.38
N GLU A 252 -7.32 11.00 -3.51
CA GLU A 252 -8.36 9.98 -3.63
C GLU A 252 -7.97 8.70 -2.87
N LEU A 253 -6.69 8.34 -2.89
CA LEU A 253 -6.16 7.22 -2.11
C LEU A 253 -6.21 7.49 -0.60
N VAL A 254 -5.87 8.71 -0.14
CA VAL A 254 -6.02 9.11 1.26
C VAL A 254 -7.49 9.02 1.69
N PHE A 255 -8.40 9.60 0.90
CA PHE A 255 -9.82 9.56 1.18
C PHE A 255 -10.35 8.13 1.23
N HIS A 256 -9.94 7.28 0.29
CA HIS A 256 -10.23 5.85 0.31
C HIS A 256 -9.79 5.19 1.63
N HIS A 257 -8.55 5.40 2.06
CA HIS A 257 -8.05 4.81 3.31
C HIS A 257 -8.80 5.30 4.54
N ILE A 258 -9.22 6.56 4.57
CA ILE A 258 -10.10 7.06 5.65
C ILE A 258 -11.42 6.29 5.65
N VAL A 259 -12.08 6.18 4.49
CA VAL A 259 -13.37 5.48 4.37
C VAL A 259 -13.25 4.00 4.71
N THR A 260 -12.23 3.30 4.22
CA THR A 260 -12.05 1.87 4.49
C THR A 260 -11.69 1.61 5.94
N LEU A 261 -10.84 2.42 6.59
CA LEU A 261 -10.58 2.28 8.02
C LEU A 261 -11.83 2.55 8.86
N LEU A 262 -12.65 3.53 8.49
CA LEU A 262 -13.94 3.78 9.14
C LEU A 262 -14.90 2.61 8.97
N LEU A 263 -14.97 2.00 7.77
CA LEU A 263 -15.75 0.78 7.52
C LEU A 263 -15.26 -0.36 8.40
N ILE A 264 -13.96 -0.63 8.44
CA ILE A 264 -13.36 -1.70 9.27
C ILE A 264 -13.65 -1.48 10.76
N TRP A 265 -13.43 -0.26 11.24
CA TRP A 265 -13.64 0.09 12.65
C TRP A 265 -15.13 -0.04 13.04
N SER A 266 -16.02 0.60 12.29
CA SER A 266 -17.45 0.63 12.58
C SER A 266 -18.09 -0.76 12.46
N SER A 267 -17.70 -1.55 11.45
CA SER A 267 -18.21 -2.91 11.28
C SER A 267 -17.79 -3.85 12.40
N TYR A 268 -16.58 -3.70 12.95
CA TYR A 268 -16.15 -4.52 14.09
C TYR A 268 -16.83 -4.09 15.39
N VAL A 269 -16.76 -2.79 15.72
CA VAL A 269 -17.24 -2.22 16.99
C VAL A 269 -18.76 -2.28 17.11
N PHE A 270 -19.50 -2.07 16.02
CA PHE A 270 -20.97 -2.10 16.01
C PHE A 270 -21.55 -3.43 15.49
N HIS A 271 -20.76 -4.50 15.47
CA HIS A 271 -21.19 -5.87 15.17
C HIS A 271 -21.72 -6.14 13.75
N PHE A 272 -21.31 -5.36 12.75
CA PHE A 272 -21.61 -5.59 11.31
C PHE A 272 -20.47 -6.36 10.61
N THR A 273 -19.92 -7.38 11.26
CA THR A 273 -18.74 -8.11 10.78
C THR A 273 -19.00 -8.84 9.46
N LYS A 274 -20.21 -9.40 9.27
CA LYS A 274 -20.63 -10.01 7.99
C LYS A 274 -20.53 -9.05 6.80
N MET A 275 -20.97 -7.81 6.98
CA MET A 275 -20.87 -6.77 5.97
C MET A 275 -19.40 -6.37 5.71
N GLY A 276 -18.58 -6.32 6.77
CA GLY A 276 -17.14 -6.10 6.65
C GLY A 276 -16.43 -7.18 5.84
N LEU A 277 -16.82 -8.45 6.00
CA LEU A 277 -16.26 -9.56 5.22
C LEU A 277 -16.54 -9.40 3.72
N PHE A 278 -17.73 -8.94 3.32
CA PHE A 278 -18.02 -8.63 1.92
C PHE A 278 -17.09 -7.55 1.35
N VAL A 279 -16.87 -6.49 2.11
CA VAL A 279 -15.94 -5.43 1.71
C VAL A 279 -14.53 -5.99 1.55
N TYR A 280 -14.03 -6.79 2.50
CA TYR A 280 -12.69 -7.40 2.38
C TYR A 280 -12.57 -8.31 1.15
N VAL A 281 -13.51 -9.23 0.94
CA VAL A 281 -13.45 -10.19 -0.17
C VAL A 281 -13.50 -9.49 -1.52
N THR A 282 -14.44 -8.55 -1.69
CA THR A 282 -14.54 -7.79 -2.95
C THR A 282 -13.30 -6.94 -3.21
N MET A 283 -12.70 -6.39 -2.15
CA MET A 283 -11.47 -5.62 -2.26
C MET A 283 -10.29 -6.46 -2.72
N ASP A 284 -9.94 -7.47 -1.94
CA ASP A 284 -8.71 -8.22 -2.09
C ASP A 284 -8.63 -8.93 -3.44
N ILE A 285 -9.72 -9.57 -3.87
CA ILE A 285 -9.72 -10.30 -5.14
C ILE A 285 -9.53 -9.33 -6.31
N SER A 286 -10.16 -8.16 -6.27
CA SER A 286 -9.98 -7.16 -7.33
C SER A 286 -8.57 -6.56 -7.34
N ASP A 287 -7.96 -6.36 -6.17
CA ASP A 287 -6.62 -5.78 -6.02
C ASP A 287 -5.52 -6.78 -6.40
N PHE A 288 -5.77 -8.09 -6.23
CA PHE A 288 -4.95 -9.15 -6.81
C PHE A 288 -4.85 -8.99 -8.34
N TRP A 289 -5.99 -8.92 -9.03
CA TRP A 289 -6.01 -8.79 -10.48
C TRP A 289 -5.41 -7.46 -10.97
N LEU A 290 -5.63 -6.37 -10.24
CA LEU A 290 -4.99 -5.08 -10.51
C LEU A 290 -3.46 -5.22 -10.45
N SER A 291 -2.94 -5.80 -9.38
CA SER A 291 -1.50 -5.94 -9.15
C SER A 291 -0.86 -6.92 -10.15
N LEU A 292 -1.58 -7.99 -10.50
CA LEU A 292 -1.17 -8.95 -11.53
C LEU A 292 -1.08 -8.28 -12.90
N SER A 293 -2.09 -7.51 -13.31
CA SER A 293 -2.08 -6.80 -14.60
C SER A 293 -0.89 -5.84 -14.73
N LYS A 294 -0.59 -5.08 -13.67
CA LYS A 294 0.58 -4.19 -13.63
C LYS A 294 1.89 -4.95 -13.67
N THR A 295 2.01 -6.06 -12.95
CA THR A 295 3.23 -6.88 -12.92
C THR A 295 3.53 -7.50 -14.28
N VAL A 296 2.52 -8.06 -14.95
CA VAL A 296 2.67 -8.63 -16.30
C VAL A 296 3.04 -7.53 -17.31
N ASN A 297 2.44 -6.34 -17.19
CA ASN A 297 2.83 -5.17 -17.98
C ASN A 297 4.28 -4.73 -17.69
N TYR A 298 4.74 -4.79 -16.43
CA TYR A 298 6.15 -4.55 -16.08
C TYR A 298 7.10 -5.65 -16.53
N LEU A 299 6.63 -6.74 -17.13
CA LEU A 299 7.47 -7.75 -17.77
C LEU A 299 7.40 -7.68 -19.30
N ASP A 300 6.64 -6.72 -19.86
CA ASP A 300 6.38 -6.60 -21.30
C ASP A 300 5.90 -7.93 -21.92
N HIS A 301 5.16 -8.74 -21.15
CA HIS A 301 4.74 -10.07 -21.58
C HIS A 301 3.54 -10.00 -22.54
N PRO A 302 3.46 -10.83 -23.61
CA PRO A 302 2.38 -10.79 -24.60
C PRO A 302 0.97 -10.97 -24.02
N SER A 303 0.83 -11.63 -22.87
CA SER A 303 -0.47 -11.82 -22.20
C SER A 303 -0.99 -10.58 -21.46
N THR A 304 -0.28 -9.44 -21.51
CA THR A 304 -0.68 -8.20 -20.84
C THR A 304 -2.12 -7.78 -21.17
N PRO A 305 -2.57 -7.75 -22.45
CA PRO A 305 -3.94 -7.36 -22.79
C PRO A 305 -4.98 -8.30 -22.19
N THR A 306 -4.73 -9.61 -22.24
CA THR A 306 -5.64 -10.62 -21.69
C THR A 306 -5.82 -10.44 -20.19
N VAL A 307 -4.72 -10.34 -19.43
CA VAL A 307 -4.76 -10.15 -17.97
C VAL A 307 -5.39 -8.80 -17.61
N PHE A 308 -5.15 -7.76 -18.41
CA PHE A 308 -5.78 -6.45 -18.20
C PHE A 308 -7.30 -6.50 -18.40
N ILE A 309 -7.81 -7.20 -19.42
CA ILE A 309 -9.26 -7.39 -19.61
C ILE A 309 -9.86 -8.22 -18.48
N THR A 310 -9.20 -9.30 -18.06
CA THR A 310 -9.62 -10.10 -16.90
C THR A 310 -9.70 -9.25 -15.64
N PHE A 311 -8.73 -8.35 -15.43
CA PHE A 311 -8.76 -7.38 -14.34
C PHE A 311 -9.99 -6.46 -14.41
N ILE A 312 -10.30 -5.88 -15.56
CA ILE A 312 -11.48 -5.01 -15.72
C ILE A 312 -12.76 -5.76 -15.38
N PHE A 313 -12.90 -7.01 -15.83
CA PHE A 313 -14.06 -7.83 -15.50
C PHE A 313 -14.23 -8.02 -13.98
N HIS A 314 -13.17 -8.43 -13.29
CA HIS A 314 -13.21 -8.61 -11.84
C HIS A 314 -13.45 -7.29 -11.09
N TRP A 315 -12.86 -6.20 -11.57
CA TRP A 315 -13.11 -4.87 -11.01
C TRP A 315 -14.58 -4.49 -11.12
N VAL A 316 -15.18 -4.57 -12.32
CA VAL A 316 -16.59 -4.23 -12.54
C VAL A 316 -17.51 -5.11 -11.71
N TYR A 317 -17.29 -6.42 -11.71
CA TYR A 317 -18.13 -7.35 -10.96
C TYR A 317 -18.02 -7.12 -9.44
N LEU A 318 -16.82 -7.14 -8.87
CA LEU A 318 -16.65 -7.09 -7.41
C LEU A 318 -16.84 -5.68 -6.84
N ARG A 319 -16.34 -4.64 -7.52
CA ARG A 319 -16.33 -3.28 -6.98
C ARG A 319 -17.57 -2.47 -7.31
N HIS A 320 -18.32 -2.86 -8.34
CA HIS A 320 -19.52 -2.16 -8.77
C HIS A 320 -20.75 -3.03 -8.65
N TRP A 321 -20.82 -4.19 -9.32
CA TRP A 321 -22.04 -5.01 -9.28
C TRP A 321 -22.37 -5.49 -7.86
N VAL A 322 -21.41 -6.13 -7.18
CA VAL A 322 -21.62 -6.61 -5.79
C VAL A 322 -21.84 -5.44 -4.82
N ASN A 323 -21.10 -4.34 -4.96
CA ASN A 323 -21.26 -3.17 -4.09
C ASN A 323 -22.63 -2.49 -4.30
N MET A 324 -23.12 -2.39 -5.53
CA MET A 324 -24.50 -1.96 -5.82
C MET A 324 -25.54 -2.88 -5.18
N ARG A 325 -25.33 -4.20 -5.19
CA ARG A 325 -26.19 -5.16 -4.49
C ARG A 325 -26.22 -4.87 -2.99
N ILE A 326 -25.05 -4.60 -2.38
CA ILE A 326 -24.95 -4.25 -0.94
C ILE A 326 -25.67 -2.93 -0.66
N LEU A 327 -25.45 -1.88 -1.47
CA LEU A 327 -26.14 -0.59 -1.30
C LEU A 327 -27.65 -0.72 -1.43
N TRP A 328 -28.12 -1.50 -2.41
CA TRP A 328 -29.54 -1.78 -2.59
C TRP A 328 -30.11 -2.49 -1.36
N SER A 329 -29.43 -3.54 -0.89
CA SER A 329 -29.79 -4.28 0.31
C SER A 329 -29.82 -3.39 1.56
N VAL A 330 -28.89 -2.44 1.70
CA VAL A 330 -28.90 -1.46 2.81
C VAL A 330 -30.15 -0.55 2.76
N LEU A 331 -30.67 -0.25 1.57
CA LEU A 331 -31.90 0.55 1.42
C LEU A 331 -33.18 -0.28 1.62
N THR A 332 -33.21 -1.54 1.18
CA THR A 332 -34.43 -2.35 1.15
C THR A 332 -34.56 -3.33 2.32
N GLU A 333 -33.48 -4.02 2.68
CA GLU A 333 -33.46 -5.13 3.65
C GLU A 333 -33.06 -4.65 5.05
N PHE A 334 -32.22 -3.62 5.17
CA PHE A 334 -31.70 -3.14 6.47
C PHE A 334 -32.80 -2.77 7.48
N ARG A 335 -33.95 -2.25 7.02
CA ARG A 335 -35.07 -1.94 7.92
C ARG A 335 -36.03 -3.10 8.14
N THR A 336 -36.09 -4.05 7.20
CA THR A 336 -37.19 -5.01 7.08
C THR A 336 -36.79 -6.40 7.56
N VAL A 337 -35.50 -6.78 7.46
CA VAL A 337 -34.98 -8.10 7.83
C VAL A 337 -34.31 -8.02 9.19
N GLY A 338 -34.80 -8.78 10.17
CA GLY A 338 -34.28 -8.79 11.55
C GLY A 338 -34.64 -7.53 12.34
N ASP A 339 -34.26 -7.49 13.62
CA ASP A 339 -34.64 -6.40 14.52
C ASP A 339 -34.08 -5.04 14.07
N PHE A 340 -34.92 -4.01 14.17
CA PHE A 340 -34.58 -2.62 13.81
C PHE A 340 -34.93 -1.68 14.98
N VAL A 341 -34.27 -1.88 16.11
CA VAL A 341 -34.49 -1.11 17.35
C VAL A 341 -33.14 -0.80 17.98
N LEU A 342 -32.90 0.47 18.30
CA LEU A 342 -31.70 0.87 19.03
C LEU A 342 -31.82 0.41 20.49
N ASN A 343 -30.90 -0.45 20.94
CA ASN A 343 -30.82 -0.86 22.33
C ASN A 343 -29.35 -0.99 22.77
N PHE A 344 -28.92 -0.08 23.65
CA PHE A 344 -27.55 -0.07 24.17
C PHE A 344 -27.26 -1.22 25.14
N ALA A 345 -28.26 -1.71 25.88
CA ALA A 345 -28.09 -2.80 26.84
C ALA A 345 -27.85 -4.14 26.13
N THR A 346 -28.58 -4.38 25.04
CA THR A 346 -28.37 -5.56 24.19
C THR A 346 -27.39 -5.30 23.06
N GLN A 347 -26.68 -4.16 23.03
CA GLN A 347 -25.73 -3.77 21.98
C GLN A 347 -26.29 -3.92 20.55
N GLN A 348 -27.59 -3.67 20.37
CA GLN A 348 -28.30 -3.70 19.09
C GLN A 348 -28.21 -2.30 18.47
N TYR A 349 -27.28 -2.09 17.52
CA TYR A 349 -27.02 -0.77 16.93
C TYR A 349 -27.69 -0.54 15.58
N LYS A 350 -28.35 -1.56 15.03
CA LYS A 350 -29.13 -1.47 13.80
C LYS A 350 -30.40 -0.66 14.01
N CYS A 351 -30.39 0.58 13.52
CA CYS A 351 -31.44 1.56 13.76
C CYS A 351 -31.46 2.67 12.69
N TRP A 352 -32.33 3.67 12.90
CA TRP A 352 -32.49 4.82 12.01
C TRP A 352 -31.22 5.69 11.90
N ILE A 353 -30.31 5.63 12.88
CA ILE A 353 -29.02 6.34 12.88
C ILE A 353 -27.97 5.56 12.10
N SER A 354 -27.88 4.24 12.31
CA SER A 354 -26.85 3.42 11.67
C SER A 354 -27.05 3.29 10.17
N LEU A 355 -28.31 3.27 9.70
CA LEU A 355 -28.64 3.12 8.27
C LEU A 355 -27.96 4.19 7.40
N PRO A 356 -28.15 5.51 7.61
CA PRO A 356 -27.51 6.52 6.78
C PRO A 356 -25.99 6.50 6.92
N ILE A 357 -25.43 6.12 8.08
CA ILE A 357 -23.97 6.02 8.27
C ILE A 357 -23.39 4.88 7.41
N VAL A 358 -23.96 3.68 7.54
CA VAL A 358 -23.55 2.50 6.76
C VAL A 358 -23.68 2.77 5.26
N PHE A 359 -24.84 3.29 4.84
CA PHE A 359 -25.07 3.65 3.43
C PHE A 359 -24.04 4.67 2.95
N SER A 360 -23.79 5.74 3.71
CA SER A 360 -22.86 6.81 3.31
C SER A 360 -21.43 6.32 3.18
N LEU A 361 -20.96 5.46 4.09
CA LEU A 361 -19.60 4.90 4.04
C LEU A 361 -19.42 3.97 2.83
N ILE A 362 -20.38 3.09 2.57
CA ILE A 362 -20.34 2.18 1.41
C ILE A 362 -20.50 2.97 0.10
N ALA A 363 -21.36 3.99 0.08
CA ALA A 363 -21.54 4.87 -1.08
C ALA A 363 -20.28 5.70 -1.34
N ALA A 364 -19.62 6.23 -0.31
CA ALA A 364 -18.34 6.92 -0.45
C ALA A 364 -17.28 5.99 -1.04
N LEU A 365 -17.21 4.75 -0.57
CA LEU A 365 -16.32 3.73 -1.12
C LEU A 365 -16.61 3.46 -2.60
N GLN A 366 -17.88 3.38 -2.96
CA GLN A 366 -18.33 3.19 -4.34
C GLN A 366 -17.98 4.38 -5.25
N LEU A 367 -18.06 5.62 -4.76
CA LEU A 367 -17.69 6.81 -5.52
C LEU A 367 -16.19 6.81 -5.87
N VAL A 368 -15.32 6.43 -4.94
CA VAL A 368 -13.88 6.31 -5.24
C VAL A 368 -13.63 5.19 -6.25
N ASN A 369 -14.32 4.05 -6.11
CA ASN A 369 -14.22 2.97 -7.08
C ASN A 369 -14.67 3.40 -8.50
N LEU A 370 -15.69 4.26 -8.61
CA LEU A 370 -16.13 4.84 -9.90
C LEU A 370 -15.07 5.77 -10.50
N TYR A 371 -14.42 6.59 -9.67
CA TYR A 371 -13.31 7.42 -10.11
C TYR A 371 -12.17 6.57 -10.71
N TRP A 372 -11.77 5.50 -10.03
CA TRP A 372 -10.74 4.59 -10.56
C TRP A 372 -11.21 3.81 -11.78
N LEU A 373 -12.48 3.39 -11.85
CA LEU A 373 -13.05 2.78 -13.05
C LEU A 373 -12.93 3.73 -14.25
N PHE A 374 -13.23 5.02 -14.07
CA PHE A 374 -13.03 6.01 -15.12
C PHE A 374 -11.57 6.07 -15.60
N LEU A 375 -10.59 6.03 -14.67
CA LEU A 375 -9.17 5.99 -15.04
C LEU A 375 -8.80 4.71 -15.79
N ILE A 376 -9.32 3.56 -15.36
CA ILE A 376 -9.10 2.25 -16.00
C ILE A 376 -9.66 2.25 -17.43
N LEU A 377 -10.89 2.70 -17.62
CA LEU A 377 -11.52 2.80 -18.94
C LEU A 377 -10.79 3.81 -19.84
N ARG A 378 -10.27 4.91 -19.28
CA ARG A 378 -9.44 5.87 -20.01
C ARG A 378 -8.11 5.26 -20.48
N ILE A 379 -7.56 4.30 -19.74
CA ILE A 379 -6.37 3.54 -20.17
C ILE A 379 -6.77 2.56 -21.28
N LEU A 380 -7.86 1.81 -21.09
CA LEU A 380 -8.37 0.87 -22.10
C LEU A 380 -8.64 1.57 -23.44
N TYR A 381 -9.34 2.72 -23.43
CA TYR A 381 -9.62 3.49 -24.64
C TYR A 381 -8.34 3.89 -25.39
N ARG A 382 -7.30 4.29 -24.66
CA ARG A 382 -6.00 4.63 -25.26
C ARG A 382 -5.32 3.41 -25.88
N LEU A 383 -5.31 2.27 -25.18
CA LEU A 383 -4.74 1.03 -25.71
C LEU A 383 -5.46 0.56 -26.99
N LEU A 384 -6.79 0.65 -27.03
CA LEU A 384 -7.57 0.31 -28.23
C LEU A 384 -7.25 1.26 -29.39
N LYS A 385 -7.21 2.56 -29.14
CA LYS A 385 -6.92 3.56 -30.18
C LYS A 385 -5.49 3.43 -30.74
N ASP A 386 -4.51 3.17 -29.87
CA ASP A 386 -3.12 3.00 -30.29
C ASP A 386 -2.91 1.69 -31.07
N ASN A 387 -3.64 0.62 -30.74
CA ASN A 387 -3.64 -0.60 -31.54
C ASN A 387 -4.29 -0.38 -32.91
N VAL A 388 -5.42 0.31 -32.99
CA VAL A 388 -6.07 0.65 -34.29
C VAL A 388 -5.12 1.47 -35.16
N ARG A 389 -4.40 2.44 -34.59
CA ARG A 389 -3.40 3.23 -35.34
C ARG A 389 -2.19 2.41 -35.80
N LYS A 390 -1.78 1.41 -35.01
CA LYS A 390 -0.70 0.49 -35.42
C LYS A 390 -1.16 -0.43 -36.54
N ASP A 391 -2.41 -0.88 -36.49
CA ASP A 391 -3.04 -1.76 -37.49
C ASP A 391 -3.24 -1.01 -38.83
N GLU A 392 -3.80 0.21 -38.77
CA GLU A 392 -3.93 1.12 -39.93
C GLU A 392 -2.58 1.50 -40.54
N ARG A 393 -1.51 1.61 -39.74
CA ARG A 393 -0.15 1.89 -40.22
C ARG A 393 0.55 0.63 -40.75
N SER A 394 0.19 -0.57 -40.30
CA SER A 394 0.78 -1.82 -40.80
C SER A 394 0.27 -2.27 -42.18
N GLU A 395 -0.80 -1.66 -42.70
CA GLU A 395 -1.27 -1.88 -44.08
C GLU A 395 -0.63 -0.91 -45.12
N SER A 396 0.11 0.12 -44.69
CA SER A 396 0.81 1.04 -45.58
C SER A 396 2.26 1.30 -45.13
N GLU A 397 3.18 0.67 -45.84
CA GLU A 397 4.63 0.94 -45.86
C GLU A 397 5.50 0.45 -44.68
N SER A 398 6.48 -0.35 -45.11
CA SER A 398 7.81 -0.55 -44.54
C SER A 398 8.53 0.76 -44.22
N ASP A 399 9.26 0.75 -43.10
CA ASP A 399 10.30 1.66 -42.62
C ASP A 399 9.94 2.74 -41.56
N GLU A 400 10.82 2.76 -40.55
CA GLU A 400 11.08 3.76 -39.49
C GLU A 400 10.17 3.85 -38.24
N GLU A 401 10.60 3.04 -37.26
CA GLU A 401 11.10 3.37 -35.91
C GLU A 401 10.29 4.15 -34.84
N GLU A 402 10.25 3.45 -33.69
CA GLU A 402 10.50 3.89 -32.31
C GLU A 402 9.46 4.74 -31.55
N LEU A 403 8.53 4.07 -30.87
CA LEU A 403 7.84 4.61 -29.69
C LEU A 403 7.50 3.52 -28.67
N ALA A 404 8.37 3.32 -27.69
CA ALA A 404 8.01 2.78 -26.38
C ALA A 404 9.07 3.07 -25.31
N GLN A 405 9.20 4.32 -24.87
CA GLN A 405 9.71 4.61 -23.54
C GLN A 405 8.89 5.73 -22.87
N THR A 406 8.26 5.40 -21.74
CA THR A 406 8.01 6.36 -20.65
C THR A 406 9.35 6.63 -19.94
N PRO A 407 9.61 7.74 -19.21
CA PRO A 407 8.71 8.73 -18.62
C PRO A 407 9.05 10.21 -18.96
N THR A 408 8.16 11.13 -18.60
CA THR A 408 8.40 12.59 -18.60
C THR A 408 9.53 12.96 -17.62
N ASN A 409 10.70 13.34 -18.15
CA ASN A 409 11.75 14.07 -17.44
C ASN A 409 11.76 15.53 -17.96
N ASP A 410 10.93 16.37 -17.38
CA ASP A 410 11.09 17.82 -17.48
C ASP A 410 12.18 18.25 -16.50
N GLU A 411 13.45 18.20 -16.92
CA GLU A 411 14.53 18.99 -16.26
C GLU A 411 15.84 19.10 -17.06
N SER A 412 15.94 18.61 -18.30
CA SER A 412 17.20 18.65 -19.07
C SER A 412 17.25 19.63 -20.25
N ASN A 413 16.30 20.56 -20.38
CA ASN A 413 16.22 21.45 -21.55
C ASN A 413 16.73 22.90 -21.37
N GLU A 414 17.32 23.26 -20.23
CA GLU A 414 18.01 24.56 -20.12
C GLU A 414 19.51 24.51 -20.50
N ALA A 415 20.14 23.33 -20.55
CA ALA A 415 21.61 23.24 -20.79
C ALA A 415 22.04 23.15 -22.26
N LYS A 416 21.12 23.13 -23.23
CA LYS A 416 21.46 23.03 -24.68
C LYS A 416 21.16 24.28 -25.51
N LYS A 417 20.58 25.34 -24.93
CA LYS A 417 20.31 26.60 -25.65
C LYS A 417 21.43 27.66 -25.52
N GLU A 418 22.49 27.38 -24.77
CA GLU A 418 23.63 28.31 -24.56
C GLU A 418 24.90 27.93 -25.37
N LYS A 419 24.79 27.04 -26.37
CA LYS A 419 25.91 26.69 -27.27
C LYS A 419 25.65 26.97 -28.76
N ALA A 420 24.65 27.79 -29.07
CA ALA A 420 24.33 28.17 -30.45
C ALA A 420 24.06 29.68 -30.63
N LEU A 421 24.73 30.52 -29.84
CA LEU A 421 24.78 31.98 -30.03
C LEU A 421 26.18 32.52 -29.70
#